data_AF-A0A9N9QZZ4-F1
#
_entry.id   AF-A0A9N9QZZ4-F1
#
_cell.length_a   1.000
_cell.length_b   1.000
_cell.length_c   1.000
_cell.angle_alpha   90.00
_cell.angle_beta   90.00
_cell.angle_gamma   90.00
#
_symmetry.space_group_name_H-M   'P 1'
#
loop_
_entity.id
_entity.type
_entity.pdbx_description
1 polymer ?
#
loop_
_entity_poly.entity_id
_entity_poly.type
_entity_poly.pdbx_seq_one_letter_code
_entity_poly.pdbx_strand_id
1 'polypeptide(L)'
;MHFINLDILDMIGNYCKMYQNAKLICLSEEFLDQVKVLCNYIYNCVKKISEQQQEDIGREIQRMNSIIQFSTILDRCGEAKHELGVKDALEQAKSRVIFDNIYNEDIAVSALKEFEKKVKLSAVITKNERALIVKAMKFPKQGHWYKCPNGHIYCITECGGASQISKCNECGATIGGVNHRLLSTNTVAGEMDGAQHPAWSEQNNMANFDLIFD
;
A
#
# COMPACT_ATOMS: atom_id res chain seq x y z
N MET A 1 -3.98 19.91 42.38
CA MET A 1 -2.97 18.84 42.21
C MET A 1 -3.18 18.30 40.80
N HIS A 2 -2.33 18.68 39.85
CA HIS A 2 -2.46 18.23 38.45
C HIS A 2 -2.04 16.76 38.40
N PHE A 3 -2.93 15.87 38.00
CA PHE A 3 -2.63 14.44 37.91
C PHE A 3 -2.06 14.13 36.53
N ILE A 4 -0.80 14.51 36.31
CA ILE A 4 -0.08 14.34 35.03
C ILE A 4 -0.21 12.90 34.48
N ASN A 5 -0.20 11.90 35.36
CA ASN A 5 -0.43 10.50 34.98
C ASN A 5 -1.80 10.24 34.34
N LEU A 6 -2.87 10.87 34.84
CA LEU A 6 -4.21 10.74 34.27
C LEU A 6 -4.28 11.42 32.90
N ASP A 7 -3.64 12.58 32.74
CA ASP A 7 -3.59 13.29 31.46
C ASP A 7 -2.86 12.44 30.40
N ILE A 8 -1.73 11.82 30.76
CA ILE A 8 -1.00 10.89 29.88
C ILE A 8 -1.86 9.68 29.51
N LEU A 9 -2.54 9.06 30.49
CA LEU A 9 -3.43 7.92 30.22
C LEU A 9 -4.58 8.29 29.28
N ASP A 10 -5.15 9.49 29.42
CA ASP A 10 -6.20 9.97 28.52
C ASP A 10 -5.65 10.15 27.09
N MET A 11 -4.45 10.72 26.93
CA MET A 11 -3.78 10.84 25.63
C MET A 11 -3.56 9.47 24.97
N ILE A 12 -3.03 8.49 25.72
CA ILE A 12 -2.86 7.12 25.22
C ILE A 12 -4.21 6.54 24.79
N GLY A 13 -5.24 6.69 25.63
CA GLY A 13 -6.59 6.24 25.35
C GLY A 13 -7.19 6.85 24.08
N ASN A 14 -6.93 8.14 23.83
CA ASN A 14 -7.37 8.83 22.62
C ASN A 14 -6.67 8.28 21.37
N TYR A 15 -5.37 8.03 21.41
CA TYR A 15 -4.67 7.40 20.29
C TYR A 15 -5.12 5.95 20.05
N CYS A 16 -5.38 5.17 21.10
CA CYS A 16 -5.97 3.83 20.97
C CYS A 16 -7.33 3.88 20.25
N LYS A 17 -8.21 4.82 20.62
CA LYS A 17 -9.49 5.03 19.94
C LYS A 17 -9.28 5.44 18.48
N MET A 18 -8.34 6.35 18.21
CA MET A 18 -8.03 6.77 16.83
C MET A 18 -7.58 5.59 15.97
N TYR A 19 -6.67 4.76 16.48
CA TYR A 19 -6.18 3.57 15.78
C TYR A 19 -7.32 2.58 15.48
N GLN A 20 -8.18 2.31 16.47
CA GLN A 20 -9.34 1.43 16.31
C GLN A 20 -10.39 1.98 15.34
N ASN A 21 -10.74 3.27 15.46
CA ASN A 21 -11.75 3.91 14.62
C ASN A 21 -11.33 3.98 13.15
N ALA A 22 -10.03 4.14 12.90
CA ALA A 22 -9.46 4.10 11.56
C ALA A 22 -9.43 2.67 10.95
N LYS A 23 -9.76 1.63 11.74
CA LYS A 23 -9.76 0.21 11.33
C LYS A 23 -8.41 -0.21 10.73
N LEU A 24 -7.33 0.27 11.33
CA LEU A 24 -5.97 0.00 10.88
C LEU A 24 -5.57 -1.44 11.17
N ILE A 25 -4.82 -2.03 10.24
CA ILE A 25 -4.39 -3.44 10.32
C ILE A 25 -2.86 -3.50 10.45
N CYS A 26 -2.14 -2.71 9.65
CA CYS A 26 -0.68 -2.67 9.71
C CYS A 26 -0.16 -2.12 11.05
N LEU A 27 1.00 -2.59 11.49
CA LEU A 27 1.68 -2.11 12.71
C LEU A 27 0.90 -2.27 14.02
N SER A 28 -0.07 -3.20 14.08
CA SER A 28 -0.89 -3.41 15.28
C SER A 28 -0.07 -3.90 16.47
N GLU A 29 0.91 -4.78 16.23
CA GLU A 29 1.84 -5.25 17.25
C GLU A 29 2.73 -4.11 17.76
N GLU A 30 3.35 -3.36 16.85
CA GLU A 30 4.22 -2.23 17.20
C GLU A 30 3.45 -1.12 17.94
N PHE A 31 2.20 -0.85 17.55
CA PHE A 31 1.35 0.10 18.26
C PHE A 31 1.03 -0.37 19.68
N LEU A 32 0.69 -1.65 19.86
CA LEU A 32 0.43 -2.22 21.18
C LEU A 32 1.69 -2.23 22.06
N ASP A 33 2.86 -2.49 21.49
CA ASP A 33 4.12 -2.44 22.23
C ASP A 33 4.44 -1.01 22.68
N GLN A 34 4.17 0.00 21.84
CA GLN A 34 4.31 1.40 22.25
C GLN A 34 3.38 1.76 23.42
N VAL A 35 2.13 1.28 23.40
CA VAL A 35 1.19 1.45 24.52
C VAL A 35 1.74 0.79 25.80
N LYS A 36 2.28 -0.43 25.70
CA LYS A 36 2.87 -1.13 26.86
C LYS A 36 4.07 -0.37 27.43
N VAL A 37 4.95 0.14 26.58
CA VAL A 37 6.12 0.93 26.99
C VAL A 37 5.68 2.17 27.78
N LEU A 38 4.72 2.94 27.25
CA LEU A 38 4.18 4.12 27.93
C LEU A 38 3.47 3.78 29.24
N CYS A 39 2.64 2.74 29.26
CA CYS A 39 1.99 2.26 30.49
C CYS A 39 3.02 1.83 31.55
N ASN A 40 4.12 1.18 31.14
CA ASN A 40 5.19 0.79 32.04
C ASN A 40 5.93 2.03 32.61
N TYR A 41 6.15 3.07 31.82
CA TYR A 41 6.70 4.34 32.33
C TYR A 41 5.81 4.94 33.41
N ILE A 42 4.50 5.00 33.19
CA ILE A 42 3.53 5.54 34.17
C ILE A 42 3.53 4.70 35.44
N TYR A 43 3.52 3.37 35.31
CA TYR A 43 3.53 2.43 36.44
C TYR A 43 4.78 2.59 37.33
N ASN A 44 5.94 2.88 36.73
CA ASN A 44 7.17 3.05 37.48
C ASN A 44 7.35 4.48 38.05
N CYS A 45 6.60 5.46 37.55
CA CYS A 45 6.72 6.88 37.94
C CYS A 45 5.49 7.44 38.69
N VAL A 46 4.70 6.57 39.34
CA VAL A 46 3.41 6.90 39.97
C VAL A 46 3.46 8.07 40.95
N LYS A 47 4.59 8.26 41.67
CA LYS A 47 4.70 9.29 42.72
C LYS A 47 5.14 10.66 42.20
N LYS A 48 6.04 10.69 41.19
CA LYS A 48 6.61 11.93 40.65
C LYS A 48 7.26 11.65 39.30
N ILE A 49 6.97 12.50 38.33
CA ILE A 49 7.63 12.53 37.02
C ILE A 49 8.48 13.81 36.97
N SER A 50 9.77 13.68 36.65
CA SER A 50 10.66 14.83 36.43
C SER A 50 10.35 15.54 35.10
N GLU A 51 10.81 16.77 34.92
CA GLU A 51 10.66 17.49 33.64
C GLU A 51 11.28 16.71 32.48
N GLN A 52 12.48 16.14 32.66
CA GLN A 52 13.10 15.30 31.64
C GLN A 52 12.24 14.09 31.27
N GLN A 53 11.65 13.42 32.27
CA GLN A 53 10.76 12.29 32.02
C GLN A 53 9.46 12.71 31.33
N GLN A 54 8.94 13.91 31.62
CA GLN A 54 7.78 14.46 30.92
C GLN A 54 8.10 14.71 29.44
N GLU A 55 9.27 15.24 29.12
CA GLU A 55 9.73 15.41 27.74
C GLU A 55 9.90 14.07 27.02
N ASP A 56 10.51 13.09 27.68
CA ASP A 56 10.70 11.74 27.12
C ASP A 56 9.36 11.07 26.83
N ILE A 57 8.43 11.10 27.79
CA ILE A 57 7.07 10.59 27.61
C ILE A 57 6.34 11.36 26.50
N GLY A 58 6.48 12.68 26.45
CA GLY A 58 5.88 13.52 25.41
C GLY A 58 6.31 13.11 24.01
N ARG A 59 7.62 12.85 23.82
CA ARG A 59 8.16 12.32 22.56
C ARG A 59 7.57 10.97 22.21
N GLU A 60 7.48 10.07 23.18
CA GLU A 60 6.93 8.73 22.97
C GLU A 60 5.40 8.73 22.71
N ILE A 61 4.66 9.72 23.24
CA ILE A 61 3.26 9.97 22.88
C ILE A 61 3.16 10.48 21.44
N GLN A 62 4.03 11.39 21.01
CA GLN A 62 4.09 11.84 19.62
C GLN A 62 4.43 10.68 18.67
N ARG A 63 5.27 9.72 19.10
CA ARG A 63 5.56 8.50 18.33
C ARG A 63 4.28 7.71 18.02
N MET A 64 3.30 7.65 18.95
CA MET A 64 2.02 6.98 18.70
C MET A 64 1.28 7.58 17.50
N ASN A 65 1.26 8.91 17.37
CA ASN A 65 0.65 9.60 16.23
C ASN A 65 1.35 9.22 14.91
N SER A 66 2.68 9.16 14.92
CA SER A 66 3.46 8.74 13.75
C SER A 66 3.24 7.27 13.39
N ILE A 67 3.06 6.37 14.36
CA ILE A 67 2.68 4.97 14.09
C ILE A 67 1.32 4.91 13.40
N ILE A 68 0.33 5.69 13.86
CA ILE A 68 -1.00 5.76 13.24
C ILE A 68 -0.90 6.29 11.80
N GLN A 69 -0.15 7.38 11.57
CA GLN A 69 0.07 7.92 10.22
C GLN A 69 0.78 6.89 9.33
N PHE A 70 1.80 6.22 9.85
CA PHE A 70 2.55 5.21 9.10
C PHE A 70 1.67 4.03 8.72
N SER A 71 0.91 3.48 9.68
CA SER A 71 -0.06 2.43 9.44
C SER A 71 -1.10 2.85 8.39
N THR A 72 -1.57 4.09 8.45
CA THR A 72 -2.53 4.63 7.47
C THR A 72 -1.96 4.65 6.06
N ILE A 73 -0.67 5.02 5.89
CA ILE A 73 0.00 5.00 4.59
C ILE A 73 0.20 3.55 4.13
N LEU A 74 0.62 2.65 5.02
CA LEU A 74 0.83 1.23 4.74
C LEU A 74 -0.45 0.53 4.26
N ASP A 75 -1.57 0.73 4.96
CA ASP A 75 -2.85 0.12 4.61
C ASP A 75 -3.36 0.61 3.23
N ARG A 76 -2.97 1.84 2.82
CA ARG A 76 -3.29 2.40 1.49
C ARG A 76 -2.33 1.94 0.39
N CYS A 77 -1.08 1.65 0.74
CA CYS A 77 0.00 1.34 -0.19
C CYS A 77 -0.21 0.00 -0.91
N GLY A 78 -0.85 -0.99 -0.27
CA GLY A 78 -1.11 -2.29 -0.89
C GLY A 78 0.18 -2.95 -1.39
N GLU A 79 0.24 -3.30 -2.68
CA GLU A 79 1.40 -3.93 -3.31
C GLU A 79 2.53 -2.95 -3.67
N ALA A 80 2.28 -1.64 -3.66
CA ALA A 80 3.30 -0.64 -3.99
C ALA A 80 4.52 -0.70 -3.07
N LYS A 81 4.36 -1.24 -1.85
CA LYS A 81 5.43 -1.42 -0.86
C LYS A 81 6.61 -2.26 -1.34
N HIS A 82 6.41 -3.07 -2.39
CA HIS A 82 7.44 -3.94 -2.96
C HIS A 82 8.23 -3.28 -4.09
N GLU A 83 7.79 -2.14 -4.62
CA GLU A 83 8.53 -1.38 -5.62
C GLU A 83 9.83 -0.85 -5.00
N LEU A 84 10.95 -0.95 -5.73
CA LEU A 84 12.30 -0.66 -5.20
C LEU A 84 12.36 0.72 -4.51
N GLY A 85 11.86 1.78 -5.17
CA GLY A 85 11.87 3.14 -4.64
C GLY A 85 10.90 3.39 -3.48
N VAL A 86 9.85 2.59 -3.37
CA VAL A 86 8.89 2.65 -2.25
C VAL A 86 9.42 1.85 -1.06
N LYS A 87 10.04 0.69 -1.31
CA LYS A 87 10.65 -0.17 -0.30
C LYS A 87 11.77 0.55 0.45
N ASP A 88 12.64 1.27 -0.26
CA ASP A 88 13.72 2.03 0.38
C ASP A 88 13.16 3.14 1.29
N ALA A 89 12.09 3.81 0.86
CA ALA A 89 11.43 4.84 1.67
C ALA A 89 10.64 4.23 2.84
N LEU A 90 10.07 3.04 2.65
CA LEU A 90 9.40 2.26 3.70
C LEU A 90 10.37 1.89 4.82
N GLU A 91 11.54 1.34 4.49
CA GLU A 91 12.55 0.97 5.48
C GLU A 91 13.08 2.19 6.24
N GLN A 92 13.25 3.32 5.55
CA GLN A 92 13.61 4.58 6.20
C GLN A 92 12.53 5.06 7.17
N ALA A 93 11.26 5.06 6.76
CA ALA A 93 10.15 5.41 7.65
C ALA A 93 10.07 4.46 8.85
N LYS A 94 10.24 3.16 8.64
CA LYS A 94 10.25 2.16 9.72
C LYS A 94 11.38 2.38 10.71
N SER A 95 12.59 2.65 10.21
CA SER A 95 13.76 3.00 11.01
C SER A 95 13.46 4.19 11.95
N ARG A 96 12.90 5.29 11.42
CA ARG A 96 12.64 6.52 12.19
C ARG A 96 11.47 6.43 13.16
N VAL A 97 10.40 5.73 12.79
CA VAL A 97 9.18 5.68 13.59
C VAL A 97 9.25 4.59 14.67
N ILE A 98 9.81 3.43 14.35
CA ILE A 98 9.75 2.24 15.22
C ILE A 98 11.07 2.02 15.96
N PHE A 99 12.21 2.13 15.26
CA PHE A 99 13.49 1.65 15.78
C PHE A 99 14.39 2.73 16.39
N ASP A 100 14.11 4.01 16.18
CA ASP A 100 14.88 5.08 16.82
C ASP A 100 14.74 5.01 18.35
N ASN A 101 15.87 4.89 19.06
CA ASN A 101 15.90 4.84 20.52
C ASN A 101 15.43 6.16 21.16
N ILE A 102 15.71 7.28 20.50
CA ILE A 102 15.23 8.60 20.87
C ILE A 102 14.38 9.10 19.73
N TYR A 103 13.06 9.17 19.96
CA TYR A 103 12.13 9.63 18.93
C TYR A 103 12.33 11.11 18.63
N ASN A 104 12.30 11.45 17.33
CA ASN A 104 12.27 12.82 16.86
C ASN A 104 11.12 12.98 15.86
N GLU A 105 10.14 13.81 16.23
CA GLU A 105 8.93 14.00 15.42
C GLU A 105 9.24 14.57 14.04
N ASP A 106 10.10 15.58 13.93
CA ASP A 106 10.42 16.23 12.66
C ASP A 106 11.05 15.26 11.66
N ILE A 107 11.99 14.43 12.14
CA ILE A 107 12.65 13.42 11.32
C ILE A 107 11.67 12.33 10.90
N ALA A 108 10.86 11.83 11.84
CA ALA A 108 9.87 10.79 11.57
C ALA A 108 8.81 11.27 10.58
N VAL A 109 8.23 12.46 10.79
CA VAL A 109 7.23 13.06 9.89
C VAL A 109 7.84 13.34 8.52
N SER A 110 9.10 13.77 8.43
CA SER A 110 9.78 13.97 7.15
C SER A 110 9.96 12.66 6.38
N ALA A 111 10.35 11.57 7.05
CA ALA A 111 10.46 10.25 6.46
C ALA A 111 9.09 9.73 5.98
N LEU A 112 8.03 9.94 6.77
CA LEU A 112 6.67 9.56 6.39
C LEU A 112 6.16 10.33 5.18
N LYS A 113 6.47 11.64 5.07
CA LYS A 113 6.11 12.44 3.89
C LYS A 113 6.82 11.96 2.63
N GLU A 114 8.10 11.62 2.71
CA GLU A 114 8.83 11.08 1.55
C GLU A 114 8.30 9.70 1.17
N PHE A 115 8.00 8.84 2.15
CA PHE A 115 7.35 7.56 1.90
C PHE A 115 5.98 7.73 1.22
N GLU A 116 5.11 8.59 1.74
CA GLU A 116 3.79 8.85 1.15
C GLU A 116 3.92 9.39 -0.28
N LYS A 117 4.89 10.28 -0.53
CA LYS A 117 5.18 10.80 -1.86
C LYS A 117 5.62 9.70 -2.82
N LYS A 118 6.49 8.78 -2.40
CA LYS A 118 6.91 7.64 -3.22
C LYS A 118 5.74 6.71 -3.51
N VAL A 119 4.89 6.44 -2.53
CA VAL A 119 3.66 5.66 -2.74
C VAL A 119 2.75 6.36 -3.76
N LYS A 120 2.54 7.67 -3.67
CA LYS A 120 1.72 8.43 -4.64
C LYS A 120 2.30 8.45 -6.05
N LEU A 121 3.63 8.38 -6.17
CA LEU A 121 4.33 8.32 -7.46
C LEU A 121 4.39 6.90 -8.03
N SER A 122 4.22 5.87 -7.19
CA SER A 122 4.13 4.50 -7.67
C SER A 122 2.91 4.38 -8.60
N ALA A 123 3.12 3.85 -9.81
CA ALA A 123 2.06 3.68 -10.82
C ALA A 123 1.05 2.57 -10.45
N VAL A 124 0.94 2.22 -9.17
CA VAL A 124 0.13 1.12 -8.67
C VAL A 124 -1.33 1.55 -8.60
N ILE A 125 -2.04 1.23 -9.67
CA ILE A 125 -3.50 1.38 -9.75
C ILE A 125 -4.13 0.47 -8.68
N THR A 126 -4.88 1.05 -7.74
CA THR A 126 -5.62 0.31 -6.70
C THR A 126 -6.72 -0.56 -7.32
N LYS A 127 -7.22 -1.58 -6.60
CA LYS A 127 -8.32 -2.44 -7.10
C LYS A 127 -9.56 -1.63 -7.53
N ASN A 128 -9.92 -0.59 -6.77
CA ASN A 128 -11.06 0.27 -7.11
C ASN A 128 -10.79 1.08 -8.39
N GLU A 129 -9.59 1.64 -8.54
CA GLU A 129 -9.21 2.36 -9.74
C GLU A 129 -9.15 1.44 -10.96
N ARG A 130 -8.68 0.19 -10.81
CA ARG A 130 -8.73 -0.82 -11.90
C ARG A 130 -10.15 -1.08 -12.34
N ALA A 131 -11.08 -1.26 -11.40
CA ALA A 131 -12.49 -1.47 -11.72
C ALA A 131 -13.11 -0.26 -12.45
N LEU A 132 -12.74 0.97 -12.07
CA LEU A 132 -13.18 2.18 -12.76
C LEU A 132 -12.60 2.27 -14.18
N ILE A 133 -11.32 1.97 -14.36
CA ILE A 133 -10.66 1.95 -15.68
C ILE A 133 -11.31 0.91 -16.59
N VAL A 134 -11.47 -0.34 -16.13
CA VAL A 134 -12.13 -1.41 -16.90
C VAL A 134 -13.55 -0.99 -17.30
N LYS A 135 -14.31 -0.42 -16.37
CA LYS A 135 -15.66 0.09 -16.63
C LYS A 135 -15.67 1.23 -17.66
N ALA A 136 -14.67 2.11 -17.64
CA ALA A 136 -14.56 3.24 -18.56
C ALA A 136 -14.19 2.80 -19.98
N MET A 137 -13.32 1.79 -20.13
CA MET A 137 -12.87 1.28 -21.43
C MET A 137 -13.96 0.53 -22.20
N LYS A 138 -14.98 -0.02 -21.51
CA LYS A 138 -16.16 -0.67 -22.11
C LYS A 138 -15.82 -1.73 -23.17
N PHE A 139 -14.78 -2.52 -22.94
CA PHE A 139 -14.48 -3.65 -23.81
C PHE A 139 -15.59 -4.70 -23.76
N PRO A 140 -15.90 -5.35 -24.88
CA PRO A 140 -17.00 -6.33 -24.96
C PRO A 140 -16.71 -7.62 -24.18
N LYS A 141 -15.44 -7.91 -23.89
CA LYS A 141 -14.98 -9.07 -23.13
C LYS A 141 -13.72 -8.76 -22.33
N GLN A 142 -13.40 -9.65 -21.40
CA GLN A 142 -12.14 -9.62 -20.63
C GLN A 142 -10.96 -10.15 -21.48
N GLY A 143 -9.73 -9.87 -21.04
CA GLY A 143 -8.50 -10.36 -21.68
C GLY A 143 -7.84 -9.37 -22.63
N HIS A 144 -8.17 -8.09 -22.49
CA HIS A 144 -7.57 -6.98 -23.26
C HIS A 144 -6.32 -6.39 -22.57
N TRP A 145 -6.04 -6.78 -21.33
CA TRP A 145 -4.93 -6.25 -20.53
C TRP A 145 -3.77 -7.24 -20.47
N TYR A 146 -2.56 -6.72 -20.62
CA TYR A 146 -1.32 -7.48 -20.74
C TYR A 146 -0.20 -6.84 -19.93
N LYS A 147 0.85 -7.59 -19.66
CA LYS A 147 2.08 -7.15 -19.01
C LYS A 147 3.28 -7.37 -19.89
N CYS A 148 4.18 -6.39 -19.91
CA CYS A 148 5.50 -6.56 -20.48
C CYS A 148 6.36 -7.49 -19.60
N PRO A 149 7.57 -7.88 -20.05
CA PRO A 149 8.46 -8.76 -19.28
C PRO A 149 8.85 -8.20 -17.90
N ASN A 150 8.77 -6.89 -17.72
CA ASN A 150 9.07 -6.19 -16.47
C ASN A 150 7.82 -5.91 -15.62
N GLY A 151 6.63 -6.39 -16.02
CA GLY A 151 5.40 -6.29 -15.22
C GLY A 151 4.54 -5.05 -15.46
N HIS A 152 4.96 -4.10 -16.31
CA HIS A 152 4.15 -2.92 -16.65
C HIS A 152 2.90 -3.29 -17.46
N ILE A 153 1.74 -2.79 -17.05
CA ILE A 153 0.44 -3.10 -17.65
C ILE A 153 0.21 -2.24 -18.89
N TYR A 154 -0.20 -2.87 -19.98
CA TYR A 154 -0.66 -2.21 -21.19
C TYR A 154 -1.96 -2.88 -21.69
N CYS A 155 -2.71 -2.18 -22.55
CA CYS A 155 -3.91 -2.74 -23.16
C CYS A 155 -3.77 -2.88 -24.66
N ILE A 156 -4.44 -3.89 -25.21
CA ILE A 156 -4.71 -4.04 -26.64
C ILE A 156 -6.21 -3.84 -26.80
N THR A 157 -6.61 -2.81 -27.54
CA THR A 157 -8.02 -2.41 -27.71
C THR A 157 -8.73 -3.35 -28.70
N GLU A 158 -9.30 -2.84 -29.79
CA GLU A 158 -9.91 -3.58 -30.92
C GLU A 158 -10.42 -4.99 -30.57
N CYS A 159 -9.83 -6.03 -31.17
CA CYS A 159 -10.18 -7.43 -30.95
C CYS A 159 -9.52 -8.04 -29.69
N GLY A 160 -8.66 -7.28 -29.01
CA GLY A 160 -7.89 -7.70 -27.84
C GLY A 160 -6.75 -8.67 -28.14
N GLY A 161 -6.54 -9.10 -29.39
CA GLY A 161 -5.44 -9.98 -29.78
C GLY A 161 -4.22 -9.23 -30.32
N ALA A 162 -3.02 -9.72 -30.02
CA ALA A 162 -1.77 -9.06 -30.39
C ALA A 162 -1.47 -9.18 -31.89
N SER A 163 -1.64 -8.09 -32.64
CA SER A 163 -1.39 -8.02 -34.09
C SER A 163 -0.14 -7.24 -34.47
N GLN A 164 0.39 -6.41 -33.57
CA GLN A 164 1.58 -5.59 -33.78
C GLN A 164 2.54 -5.67 -32.58
N ILE A 165 3.84 -5.52 -32.88
CA ILE A 165 4.91 -5.37 -31.88
C ILE A 165 5.19 -3.88 -31.66
N SER A 166 5.34 -3.49 -30.39
CA SER A 166 5.67 -2.12 -29.98
C SER A 166 6.67 -2.12 -28.82
N LYS A 167 6.87 -0.95 -28.21
CA LYS A 167 7.74 -0.73 -27.06
C LYS A 167 6.92 -0.29 -25.84
N CYS A 168 7.23 -0.87 -24.69
CA CYS A 168 6.67 -0.44 -23.42
C CYS A 168 7.05 1.03 -23.17
N ASN A 169 6.05 1.86 -22.90
CA ASN A 169 6.19 3.28 -22.61
C ASN A 169 6.98 3.55 -21.30
N GLU A 170 7.02 2.59 -20.38
CA GLU A 170 7.71 2.73 -19.09
C GLU A 170 9.17 2.26 -19.15
N CYS A 171 9.43 1.09 -19.75
CA CYS A 171 10.77 0.47 -19.68
C CYS A 171 11.42 0.16 -21.04
N GLY A 172 10.76 0.44 -22.16
CA GLY A 172 11.29 0.17 -23.50
C GLY A 172 11.40 -1.31 -23.88
N ALA A 173 10.96 -2.23 -23.02
CA ALA A 173 10.88 -3.65 -23.36
C ALA A 173 9.92 -3.88 -24.54
N THR A 174 10.18 -4.91 -25.33
CA THR A 174 9.33 -5.27 -26.48
C THR A 174 7.98 -5.82 -25.98
N ILE A 175 6.88 -5.26 -26.51
CA ILE A 175 5.51 -5.64 -26.15
C ILE A 175 4.67 -6.01 -27.37
N GLY A 176 3.54 -6.69 -27.15
CA GLY A 176 2.58 -7.03 -28.20
C GLY A 176 2.85 -8.40 -28.82
N GLY A 177 2.74 -8.51 -30.15
CA GLY A 177 2.79 -9.79 -30.85
C GLY A 177 2.33 -9.69 -32.31
N VAL A 178 2.16 -10.83 -32.98
CA VAL A 178 1.71 -10.89 -34.38
C VAL A 178 0.72 -12.03 -34.56
N ASN A 179 -0.16 -11.94 -35.56
CA ASN A 179 -1.17 -12.97 -35.85
C ASN A 179 -2.05 -13.34 -34.64
N HIS A 180 -2.42 -12.35 -33.84
CA HIS A 180 -3.15 -12.51 -32.57
C HIS A 180 -2.42 -13.33 -31.50
N ARG A 181 -1.14 -13.66 -31.72
CA ARG A 181 -0.29 -14.38 -30.78
C ARG A 181 0.61 -13.40 -30.04
N LEU A 182 0.41 -13.33 -28.74
CA LEU A 182 1.24 -12.56 -27.82
C LEU A 182 2.68 -13.09 -27.84
N LEU A 183 3.66 -12.18 -27.70
CA LEU A 183 5.05 -12.57 -27.46
C LEU A 183 5.15 -13.41 -26.17
N SER A 184 5.98 -14.45 -26.19
CA SER A 184 6.15 -15.38 -25.05
C SER A 184 6.70 -14.71 -23.79
N THR A 185 7.33 -13.55 -23.93
CA THR A 185 7.87 -12.76 -22.82
C THR A 185 6.83 -11.84 -22.18
N ASN A 186 5.65 -11.73 -22.78
CA ASN A 186 4.53 -10.92 -22.31
C ASN A 186 3.48 -11.85 -21.68
N THR A 187 2.68 -11.34 -20.75
CA THR A 187 1.67 -12.14 -20.01
C THR A 187 0.33 -11.42 -19.94
N VAL A 188 -0.75 -12.12 -19.64
CA VAL A 188 -2.07 -11.51 -19.40
C VAL A 188 -2.08 -10.82 -18.03
N ALA A 189 -2.66 -9.62 -17.96
CA ALA A 189 -2.80 -8.84 -16.73
C ALA A 189 -4.16 -9.10 -16.07
N GLY A 190 -4.39 -10.33 -15.61
CA GLY A 190 -5.67 -10.74 -15.00
C GLY A 190 -6.06 -9.92 -13.77
N GLU A 191 -5.10 -9.22 -13.15
CA GLU A 191 -5.36 -8.31 -12.03
C GLU A 191 -6.14 -7.03 -12.41
N MET A 192 -6.34 -6.76 -13.71
CA MET A 192 -7.17 -5.66 -14.21
C MET A 192 -8.64 -6.04 -14.29
N ASP A 193 -8.96 -7.15 -14.95
CA ASP A 193 -10.33 -7.53 -15.34
C ASP A 193 -10.72 -8.96 -14.96
N GLY A 194 -9.83 -9.76 -14.37
CA GLY A 194 -10.07 -11.15 -13.99
C GLY A 194 -9.66 -12.19 -15.05
N ALA A 195 -9.19 -11.76 -16.22
CA ALA A 195 -8.88 -12.68 -17.32
C ALA A 195 -7.72 -13.64 -16.99
N GLN A 196 -7.93 -14.94 -17.26
CA GLN A 196 -6.86 -15.94 -17.23
C GLN A 196 -6.21 -16.14 -18.61
N HIS A 197 -6.90 -15.72 -19.67
CA HIS A 197 -6.48 -15.92 -21.05
C HIS A 197 -6.69 -14.65 -21.89
N PRO A 198 -5.94 -14.48 -23.00
CA PRO A 198 -6.16 -13.41 -23.95
C PRO A 198 -7.61 -13.37 -24.47
N ALA A 199 -8.10 -12.19 -24.78
CA ALA A 199 -9.41 -11.99 -25.43
C ALA A 199 -9.53 -12.80 -26.73
N TRP A 200 -8.41 -13.02 -27.43
CA TRP A 200 -8.32 -13.82 -28.65
C TRP A 200 -7.63 -15.17 -28.39
N SER A 201 -8.34 -16.09 -27.73
CA SER A 201 -7.87 -17.47 -27.49
C SER A 201 -9.03 -18.46 -27.59
N GLU A 202 -8.74 -19.69 -28.03
CA GLU A 202 -9.74 -20.77 -28.08
C GLU A 202 -10.31 -21.07 -26.69
N GLN A 203 -9.51 -20.95 -25.64
CA GLN A 203 -9.91 -21.15 -24.26
C GLN A 203 -10.91 -20.10 -23.78
N ASN A 204 -10.73 -18.83 -24.15
CA ASN A 204 -11.68 -17.76 -23.81
C ASN A 204 -12.94 -17.80 -24.70
N ASN A 205 -12.82 -18.35 -25.90
CA ASN A 205 -13.98 -18.65 -26.75
C ASN A 205 -14.80 -19.84 -26.21
N MET A 206 -14.17 -20.87 -25.64
CA MET A 206 -14.86 -22.00 -25.02
C MET A 206 -15.55 -21.64 -23.70
N ALA A 207 -14.95 -20.77 -22.88
CA ALA A 207 -15.58 -20.25 -21.66
C ALA A 207 -16.87 -19.45 -21.94
N ASN A 208 -17.08 -18.97 -23.17
CA ASN A 208 -18.32 -18.30 -23.60
C ASN A 208 -19.42 -19.29 -24.03
N PHE A 209 -19.13 -20.58 -24.25
CA PHE A 209 -20.14 -21.56 -24.68
C PHE A 209 -20.84 -22.27 -23.51
N ASP A 210 -20.38 -22.10 -22.26
CA ASP A 210 -21.02 -22.66 -21.06
C ASP A 210 -22.20 -21.81 -20.54
N LEU A 211 -22.72 -20.88 -21.35
CA LEU A 211 -23.96 -20.18 -21.10
C LEU A 211 -24.96 -20.48 -22.22
N ILE A 212 -25.71 -21.57 -22.07
CA ILE A 212 -27.17 -21.72 -22.28
C ILE A 212 -27.48 -23.23 -22.19
N PHE A 213 -27.89 -23.67 -21.00
CA PHE A 213 -28.92 -24.69 -20.82
C PHE A 213 -29.72 -24.29 -19.58
N ASP A 214 -30.77 -23.51 -19.82
CA ASP A 214 -32.07 -23.56 -19.13
C ASP A 214 -33.12 -22.99 -20.10
#